data_AF-A0A7J5ESF6-F1
#
_entry.id   AF-A0A7J5ESF6-F1
#
_cell.length_a   1.000
_cell.length_b   1.000
_cell.length_c   1.000
_cell.angle_alpha   90.00
_cell.angle_beta   90.00
_cell.angle_gamma   90.00
#
_symmetry.space_group_name_H-M   'P 1'
#
loop_
_entity.id
_entity.type
_entity.pdbx_description
1 polymer ?
#
loop_
_entity_poly.entity_id
_entity_poly.type
_entity_poly.pdbx_seq_one_letter_code
_entity_poly.pdbx_strand_id
1 'polypeptide(L)'
;MRVLPIVHLGCVLACLVSDPPDADAQADCRPPRVMVVLDKSSSMQTGTIGGVTKWNIAKDALGQVLTGIQSKAEVGLMTFPRPDRCGPGGLD
;
A
#
# COMPACT_ATOMS: atom_id res chain seq x y z
N MET A 1 -43.73 -29.13 59.95
CA MET A 1 -43.12 -30.45 59.65
C MET A 1 -43.43 -30.80 58.20
N ARG A 2 -42.41 -31.23 57.44
CA ARG A 2 -42.41 -31.86 56.10
C ARG A 2 -42.25 -31.01 54.81
N VAL A 3 -40.96 -30.81 54.48
CA VAL A 3 -40.18 -31.01 53.23
C VAL A 3 -40.83 -30.87 51.82
N LEU A 4 -40.14 -30.09 50.97
CA LEU A 4 -40.26 -29.91 49.50
C LEU A 4 -39.64 -31.08 48.69
N PRO A 5 -39.98 -31.23 47.39
CA PRO A 5 -38.95 -31.14 46.33
C PRO A 5 -39.47 -30.46 45.01
N ILE A 6 -38.81 -29.40 44.51
CA ILE A 6 -37.87 -29.37 43.36
C ILE A 6 -38.38 -30.02 42.06
N VAL A 7 -38.80 -29.21 41.07
CA VAL A 7 -38.51 -29.35 39.61
C VAL A 7 -38.62 -27.96 38.94
N HIS A 8 -37.54 -27.15 38.96
CA HIS A 8 -36.84 -26.59 37.78
C HIS A 8 -37.76 -26.20 36.60
N LEU A 9 -38.21 -24.93 36.50
CA LEU A 9 -37.46 -23.82 35.89
C LEU A 9 -36.73 -24.21 34.58
N GLY A 10 -37.49 -24.73 33.61
CA GLY A 10 -36.99 -25.16 32.31
C GLY A 10 -37.82 -24.58 31.18
N CYS A 11 -37.76 -23.27 30.97
CA CYS A 11 -38.22 -22.67 29.73
C CYS A 11 -37.52 -21.33 29.52
N VAL A 12 -37.01 -21.12 28.30
CA VAL A 12 -36.51 -19.84 27.77
C VAL A 12 -35.08 -19.46 28.17
N LEU A 13 -34.07 -20.21 27.71
CA LEU A 13 -32.79 -19.60 27.31
C LEU A 13 -31.93 -20.54 26.44
N ALA A 14 -32.31 -20.73 25.18
CA ALA A 14 -31.43 -21.36 24.20
C ALA A 14 -31.69 -20.82 22.78
N CYS A 15 -31.67 -19.49 22.62
CA CYS A 15 -31.29 -18.92 21.34
C CYS A 15 -29.76 -19.04 21.26
N LEU A 16 -29.29 -20.20 20.81
CA LEU A 16 -27.90 -20.43 20.44
C LEU A 16 -27.57 -19.44 19.33
N VAL A 17 -26.85 -18.38 19.71
CA VAL A 17 -26.30 -17.37 18.82
C VAL A 17 -25.42 -18.11 17.81
N SER A 18 -25.92 -18.26 16.60
CA SER A 18 -25.15 -18.78 15.48
C SER A 18 -24.44 -17.57 14.89
N ASP A 19 -23.31 -17.18 15.48
CA ASP A 19 -22.42 -16.23 14.81
C ASP A 19 -21.97 -16.91 13.50
N PRO A 20 -22.25 -16.32 12.33
CA PRO A 20 -21.64 -16.82 11.11
C PRO A 20 -20.13 -16.73 11.30
N PRO A 21 -19.34 -17.71 10.82
CA PRO A 21 -17.90 -17.52 10.79
C PRO A 21 -17.66 -16.30 9.92
N ASP A 22 -17.17 -15.21 10.52
CA ASP A 22 -16.54 -14.14 9.78
C ASP A 22 -15.50 -14.82 8.90
N ALA A 23 -15.77 -14.83 7.60
CA ALA A 23 -14.77 -15.20 6.63
C ALA A 23 -13.74 -14.07 6.69
N ASP A 24 -12.79 -14.19 7.61
CA ASP A 24 -11.52 -13.49 7.56
C ASP A 24 -10.79 -13.97 6.29
N ALA A 25 -11.24 -13.46 5.15
CA ALA A 25 -10.33 -13.13 4.09
C ALA A 25 -9.38 -12.11 4.73
N GLN A 26 -8.35 -12.62 5.39
CA GLN A 26 -7.24 -11.83 5.89
C GLN A 26 -6.70 -11.14 4.63
N ALA A 27 -7.17 -9.94 4.34
CA ALA A 27 -6.50 -9.05 3.43
C ALA A 27 -5.10 -9.00 4.01
N ASP A 28 -4.12 -9.53 3.27
CA ASP A 28 -2.73 -9.51 3.69
C ASP A 28 -2.42 -8.02 3.85
N CYS A 29 -2.46 -7.53 5.10
CA CYS A 29 -2.41 -6.10 5.47
C CYS A 29 -0.98 -5.55 5.28
N ARG A 30 -0.36 -5.91 4.16
CA ARG A 30 0.94 -5.45 3.73
C ARG A 30 0.74 -4.16 2.97
N PRO A 31 1.61 -3.16 3.20
CA PRO A 31 1.59 -1.96 2.39
C PRO A 31 1.77 -2.32 0.91
N PRO A 32 1.07 -1.66 -0.02
CA PRO A 32 1.34 -1.78 -1.44
C PRO A 32 2.81 -1.48 -1.75
N ARG A 33 3.36 -2.18 -2.75
CA ARG A 33 4.73 -1.98 -3.24
C ARG A 33 4.68 -1.22 -4.56
N VAL A 34 5.39 -0.11 -4.64
CA VAL A 34 5.46 0.77 -5.82
C VAL A 34 6.90 0.83 -6.31
N MET A 35 7.13 0.62 -7.61
CA MET A 35 8.42 0.87 -8.25
C MET A 35 8.33 2.16 -9.06
N VAL A 36 9.19 3.13 -8.74
CA VAL A 36 9.34 4.36 -9.52
C VAL A 36 10.52 4.18 -10.48
N VAL A 37 10.23 4.30 -11.78
CA VAL A 37 11.26 4.37 -12.82
C VAL A 37 11.38 5.82 -13.28
N LEU A 38 12.50 6.46 -12.94
CA LEU A 38 12.73 7.87 -13.23
C LEU A 38 13.64 8.04 -14.46
N ASP A 39 13.17 8.73 -15.49
CA ASP A 39 13.99 9.07 -16.65
C ASP A 39 15.13 10.05 -16.26
N LYS A 40 16.33 9.74 -16.74
CA LYS A 40 17.60 10.44 -16.60
C LYS A 40 18.31 10.57 -17.95
N SER A 41 17.57 10.48 -19.05
CA SER A 41 18.07 10.79 -20.38
C SER A 41 18.71 12.18 -20.44
N SER A 42 19.60 12.43 -21.42
CA SER A 42 20.24 13.74 -21.59
C SER A 42 19.23 14.90 -21.70
N SER A 43 18.08 14.64 -22.31
CA SER A 43 16.98 15.59 -22.44
C SER A 43 16.40 16.06 -21.10
N MET A 44 16.57 15.27 -20.03
CA MET A 44 16.16 15.66 -18.67
C MET A 44 17.08 16.74 -18.09
N GLN A 45 18.35 16.76 -18.50
CA GLN A 45 19.34 17.74 -18.06
C GLN A 45 19.37 18.97 -18.96
N THR A 46 19.25 18.80 -20.28
CA THR A 46 19.36 19.88 -21.26
C THR A 46 18.03 20.54 -21.59
N GLY A 47 16.92 19.81 -21.48
CA GLY A 47 15.58 20.33 -21.71
C GLY A 47 15.06 21.11 -20.51
N THR A 48 14.43 22.26 -20.78
CA THR A 48 13.83 23.10 -19.73
C THR A 48 12.34 23.33 -19.97
N ILE A 49 11.61 23.58 -18.88
CA ILE A 49 10.22 24.07 -18.87
C ILE A 49 10.23 25.28 -17.93
N GLY A 50 9.89 26.47 -18.44
CA GLY A 50 9.95 27.71 -17.65
C GLY A 50 11.35 28.04 -17.11
N GLY A 51 12.41 27.67 -17.83
CA GLY A 51 13.81 27.90 -17.42
C GLY A 51 14.35 26.90 -16.39
N VAL A 52 13.54 25.97 -15.90
CA VAL A 52 13.96 24.90 -14.98
C VAL A 52 14.16 23.61 -15.74
N THR A 53 15.22 22.85 -15.42
CA THR A 53 15.46 21.54 -16.08
C THR A 53 14.35 20.55 -15.75
N LYS A 54 13.98 19.71 -16.72
CA LYS A 54 12.99 18.65 -16.51
C LYS A 54 13.39 17.72 -15.37
N TRP A 55 14.69 17.47 -15.18
CA TRP A 55 15.24 16.72 -14.05
C TRP A 55 14.89 17.34 -12.70
N ASN A 56 15.05 18.65 -12.54
CA ASN A 56 14.69 19.31 -11.28
C ASN A 56 13.19 19.26 -11.03
N ILE A 57 12.37 19.52 -12.05
CA ILE A 57 10.91 19.41 -11.96
C ILE A 57 10.49 18.00 -11.55
N ALA A 58 11.07 16.97 -12.16
CA ALA A 58 10.75 15.57 -11.85
C ALA A 58 11.16 15.17 -10.43
N LYS A 59 12.32 15.62 -9.93
CA LYS A 59 12.73 15.39 -8.54
C LYS A 59 11.79 16.06 -7.55
N ASP A 60 11.39 17.30 -7.81
CA ASP A 60 10.52 18.05 -6.92
C ASP A 60 9.13 17.40 -6.86
N ALA A 61 8.58 17.03 -8.01
CA ALA A 61 7.31 16.31 -8.11
C ALA A 61 7.38 14.94 -7.41
N LEU A 62 8.47 14.18 -7.61
CA LEU A 62 8.67 12.91 -6.94
C LEU A 62 8.71 13.09 -5.41
N GLY A 63 9.42 14.11 -4.92
CA GLY A 63 9.45 14.42 -3.48
C GLY A 63 8.06 14.69 -2.89
N GLN A 64 7.20 15.41 -3.61
CA GLN A 64 5.82 15.67 -3.20
C GLN A 64 4.99 14.38 -3.14
N VAL A 65 5.08 13.54 -4.17
CA VAL A 65 4.36 12.24 -4.22
C VAL A 65 4.81 11.34 -3.08
N LEU A 66 6.12 11.17 -2.90
CA LEU A 66 6.69 10.31 -1.86
C LEU A 66 6.27 10.77 -0.46
N THR A 67 6.26 12.08 -0.21
CA THR A 67 5.80 12.64 1.07
C THR A 67 4.34 12.24 1.36
N GLY A 68 3.49 12.17 0.34
CA GLY A 68 2.08 11.77 0.48
C GLY A 68 1.85 10.26 0.72
N ILE A 69 2.80 9.41 0.33
CA ILE A 69 2.64 7.94 0.35
C ILE A 69 3.62 7.20 1.26
N GLN A 70 4.62 7.86 1.83
CA GLN A 70 5.71 7.23 2.61
C GLN A 70 5.25 6.34 3.77
N SER A 71 4.08 6.62 4.38
CA SER A 71 3.51 5.80 5.45
C SER A 71 2.50 4.75 4.98
N LYS A 72 2.24 4.70 3.66
CA LYS A 72 1.17 3.90 3.06
C LYS A 72 1.69 2.89 2.03
N ALA A 73 2.93 3.01 1.59
CA ALA A 73 3.50 2.16 0.56
C ALA A 73 5.00 1.93 0.81
N GLU A 74 5.47 0.74 0.44
CA GLU A 74 6.89 0.48 0.26
C GLU A 74 7.29 0.93 -1.15
N VAL A 75 8.32 1.77 -1.26
CA VAL A 75 8.71 2.37 -2.54
C VAL A 75 10.13 2.00 -2.92
N GLY A 76 10.28 1.38 -4.09
CA GLY A 76 11.55 1.26 -4.80
C GLY A 76 11.74 2.40 -5.79
N LEU A 77 12.98 2.82 -6.00
CA LEU A 77 13.34 3.85 -6.98
C LEU A 77 14.50 3.36 -7.84
N MET A 78 14.31 3.41 -9.15
CA MET A 78 15.35 3.18 -10.14
C MET A 78 15.40 4.31 -11.17
N THR A 79 16.57 4.52 -11.77
CA THR A 79 16.76 5.51 -12.83
C THR A 79 17.01 4.82 -14.16
N PHE A 80 16.43 5.35 -15.23
CA PHE A 80 16.63 4.91 -16.60
C PHE A 80 17.11 6.07 -17.47
N PRO A 81 18.00 5.89 -18.47
CA PRO A 81 18.72 4.67 -18.75
C PRO A 81 19.82 4.42 -17.72
N ARG A 82 20.12 3.14 -17.47
CA ARG A 82 21.32 2.68 -16.77
C ARG A 82 21.97 1.57 -17.62
N PRO A 83 23.28 1.64 -17.93
CA PRO A 83 24.20 2.77 -17.74
C PRO A 83 23.76 4.01 -18.53
N ASP A 84 24.33 5.17 -18.22
CA ASP A 84 24.09 6.43 -18.95
C ASP A 84 24.74 6.37 -20.34
N ARG A 85 24.08 5.68 -21.27
CA ARG A 85 24.56 5.43 -22.63
C ARG A 85 23.40 5.45 -23.61
N CYS A 86 23.66 5.94 -24.82
CA CYS A 86 22.69 5.91 -25.91
C CYS A 86 22.43 4.45 -26.34
N GLY A 87 21.21 3.97 -26.12
CA GLY A 87 20.76 2.63 -26.49
C GLY A 87 19.43 2.29 -25.79
N PRO A 88 18.80 1.16 -26.14
CA PRO A 88 17.70 0.63 -25.34
C PRO A 88 18.24 0.32 -23.95
N GLY A 89 17.89 1.15 -22.96
CA GLY A 89 18.26 0.90 -21.57
C GLY A 89 17.55 -0.35 -21.03
N GLY A 90 18.03 -0.88 -19.91
CA GLY A 90 17.39 -1.99 -19.19
C GLY A 90 16.79 -1.53 -17.87
N LEU A 91 15.81 -2.28 -17.40
CA LEU A 91 15.38 -2.28 -16.00
C LEU A 91 15.88 -3.60 -15.38
N ASP A 92 16.52 -3.53 -14.22
CA ASP A 92 16.94 -4.68 -13.40
C ASP A 92 15.91 -5.05 -12.33
#